data_AF-A0A7W7T820-F1
#
_entry.id   AF-A0A7W7T820-F1
#
_cell.length_a   1.000
_cell.length_b   1.000
_cell.length_c   1.000
_cell.angle_alpha   90.00
_cell.angle_beta   90.00
_cell.angle_gamma   90.00
#
_symmetry.space_group_name_H-M   'P 1'
#
loop_
_entity.id
_entity.type
_entity.pdbx_description
1 polymer ?
#
loop_
_entity_poly.entity_id
_entity_poly.type
_entity_poly.pdbx_seq_one_letter_code
_entity_poly.pdbx_strand_id
1 'polypeptide(L)'
;MYTPDPVQRPVGPPASGTPARDYLNTRPPGVDQTYAVLPRNLVESMPLAWQQQMTHLLAEFHRTYAHLGWPVYRVVPSRVERLVDLDEDQLAEVGVIMEIDGDGDLVYRDRAGKRIENPDGQTALVSVLDPIPAAYANATQRTPPNGFPQPQFPPSGPLQVQAPPSWPA
;
A
#
# COMPACT_ATOMS: atom_id res chain seq x y z
N MET A 1 54.93 4.16 1.12
CA MET A 1 53.74 4.34 1.97
C MET A 1 52.55 4.48 1.05
N TYR A 2 51.66 3.48 1.00
CA TYR A 2 50.43 3.54 0.20
C TYR A 2 49.32 4.03 1.11
N THR A 3 48.78 5.22 0.85
CA THR A 3 47.59 5.72 1.52
C THR A 3 46.38 5.15 0.76
N PRO A 4 45.51 4.34 1.38
CA PRO A 4 44.31 3.88 0.70
C PRO A 4 43.37 5.06 0.50
N ASP A 5 42.92 5.27 -0.74
CA ASP A 5 41.89 6.25 -1.11
C ASP A 5 40.63 6.03 -0.25
N PRO A 6 40.00 7.10 0.28
CA PRO A 6 38.83 6.97 1.13
C PRO A 6 37.64 6.43 0.34
N VAL A 7 37.00 5.38 0.89
CA VAL A 7 35.76 4.78 0.39
C VAL A 7 34.72 5.88 0.13
N GLN A 8 34.35 6.08 -1.13
CA GLN A 8 33.30 7.02 -1.51
C GLN A 8 31.98 6.57 -0.87
N ARG A 9 31.42 7.41 0.01
CA ARG A 9 30.10 7.19 0.61
C ARG A 9 29.03 7.46 -0.46
N PRO A 10 28.00 6.60 -0.58
CA PRO A 10 26.86 6.89 -1.46
C PRO A 10 26.22 8.24 -1.09
N VAL A 11 26.15 9.16 -2.06
CA VAL A 11 25.48 10.46 -1.92
C VAL A 11 23.99 10.23 -2.16
N GLY A 12 23.30 9.71 -1.15
CA GLY A 12 21.84 9.59 -1.11
C GLY A 12 21.33 10.03 0.26
N PRO A 13 20.04 10.43 0.37
CA PRO A 13 19.42 10.57 1.68
C PRO A 13 19.65 9.28 2.49
N PRO A 14 19.82 9.37 3.82
CA PRO A 14 20.02 8.17 4.63
C PRO A 14 18.91 7.17 4.33
N ALA A 15 19.30 5.90 4.10
CA ALA A 15 18.34 4.82 3.93
C ALA A 15 17.41 4.85 5.16
N SER A 16 16.11 5.00 4.91
CA SER A 16 15.14 5.12 5.99
C SER A 16 15.28 3.95 6.97
N GLY A 17 15.27 4.25 8.27
CA GLY A 17 15.21 3.23 9.31
C GLY A 17 13.86 2.49 9.36
N THR A 18 12.84 2.98 8.63
CA THR A 18 11.49 2.41 8.58
C THR A 18 10.92 2.43 7.16
N PRO A 19 11.54 1.73 6.18
CA PRO A 19 11.17 1.85 4.76
C PRO A 19 9.73 1.43 4.47
N ALA A 20 9.21 0.42 5.17
CA ALA A 20 7.81 0.00 5.02
C ALA A 20 6.82 1.08 5.48
N ARG A 21 7.12 1.74 6.61
CA ARG A 21 6.29 2.83 7.15
C ARG A 21 6.27 4.01 6.19
N ASP A 22 7.43 4.38 5.67
CA ASP A 22 7.58 5.51 4.76
C ASP A 22 6.81 5.29 3.46
N TYR A 23 6.88 4.08 2.89
CA TYR A 23 6.12 3.73 1.71
C TYR A 23 4.60 3.78 1.97
N LEU A 24 4.11 3.17 3.06
CA LEU A 24 2.68 3.17 3.38
C LEU A 24 2.13 4.56 3.69
N ASN A 25 2.96 5.45 4.27
CA ASN A 25 2.58 6.85 4.53
C ASN A 25 2.35 7.66 3.24
N THR A 26 2.86 7.21 2.08
CA THR A 26 2.53 7.83 0.78
C THR A 26 1.08 7.57 0.34
N ARG A 27 0.35 6.70 1.06
CA ARG A 27 -1.02 6.27 0.77
C ARG A 27 -1.19 5.71 -0.65
N PRO A 28 -0.45 4.63 -1.00
CA PRO A 28 -0.67 3.95 -2.27
C PRO A 28 -2.07 3.31 -2.30
N PRO A 29 -2.56 2.87 -3.48
CA PRO A 29 -3.87 2.25 -3.60
C PRO A 29 -4.08 1.09 -2.61
N GLY A 30 -5.25 1.05 -1.97
CA GLY A 30 -5.60 0.03 -0.98
C GLY A 30 -5.00 0.27 0.42
N VAL A 31 -4.38 1.43 0.67
CA VAL A 31 -3.81 1.79 1.97
C VAL A 31 -4.57 2.96 2.60
N ASP A 32 -5.03 2.77 3.84
CA ASP A 32 -5.55 3.82 4.70
C ASP A 32 -4.66 4.01 5.95
N GLN A 33 -5.18 4.62 7.01
CA GLN A 33 -4.43 4.86 8.23
C GLN A 33 -4.18 3.59 9.07
N THR A 34 -4.94 2.53 8.84
CA THR A 34 -5.00 1.34 9.69
C THR A 34 -4.60 0.07 8.94
N TYR A 35 -4.92 -0.03 7.65
CA TYR A 35 -4.76 -1.22 6.85
C TYR A 35 -4.06 -0.93 5.52
N ALA A 36 -3.28 -1.93 5.09
CA ALA A 36 -2.82 -2.06 3.71
C ALA A 36 -3.44 -3.33 3.14
N VAL A 37 -4.33 -3.17 2.17
CA VAL A 37 -5.08 -4.27 1.56
C VAL A 37 -4.50 -4.56 0.18
N LEU A 38 -4.16 -5.82 -0.04
CA LEU A 38 -3.74 -6.33 -1.35
C LEU A 38 -4.83 -7.26 -1.88
N PRO A 39 -5.52 -6.91 -2.99
CA PRO A 39 -6.51 -7.77 -3.61
C PRO A 39 -5.88 -9.09 -4.05
N ARG A 40 -6.47 -10.21 -3.61
CA ARG A 40 -5.94 -11.55 -3.85
C ARG A 40 -5.72 -11.85 -5.34
N ASN A 41 -6.67 -11.48 -6.18
CA ASN A 41 -6.58 -11.63 -7.63
C ASN A 41 -5.38 -10.90 -8.23
N LEU A 42 -5.07 -9.68 -7.77
CA LEU A 42 -3.89 -8.95 -8.21
C LEU A 42 -2.61 -9.62 -7.75
N VAL A 43 -2.58 -10.08 -6.49
CA VAL A 43 -1.42 -10.81 -5.93
C VAL A 43 -1.14 -12.09 -6.71
N GLU A 44 -2.15 -12.87 -7.03
CA GLU A 44 -2.04 -14.12 -7.79
C GLU A 44 -1.72 -13.89 -9.27
N SER A 45 -1.99 -12.69 -9.81
CA SER A 45 -1.64 -12.31 -11.19
C SER A 45 -0.23 -11.74 -11.36
N MET A 46 0.51 -11.54 -10.26
CA MET A 46 1.88 -11.00 -10.32
C MET A 46 2.82 -11.95 -11.10
N PRO A 47 3.92 -11.44 -11.69
CA PRO A 47 4.95 -12.30 -12.27
C PRO A 47 5.47 -13.36 -11.28
N LEU A 48 5.81 -14.56 -11.76
CA LEU A 48 6.20 -15.70 -10.91
C LEU A 48 7.33 -15.34 -9.93
N ALA A 49 8.34 -14.58 -10.35
CA ALA A 49 9.43 -14.16 -9.47
C ALA A 49 8.93 -13.32 -8.29
N TRP A 50 7.94 -12.45 -8.49
CA TRP A 50 7.33 -11.65 -7.43
C TRP A 50 6.47 -12.50 -6.52
N GLN A 51 5.71 -13.44 -7.08
CA GLN A 51 4.95 -14.41 -6.28
C GLN A 51 5.86 -15.21 -5.35
N GLN A 52 7.01 -15.68 -5.83
CA GLN A 52 7.99 -16.42 -5.03
C GLN A 52 8.57 -15.56 -3.91
N GLN A 53 9.01 -14.33 -4.21
CA GLN A 53 9.52 -13.39 -3.21
C GLN A 53 8.47 -13.06 -2.15
N MET A 54 7.24 -12.76 -2.57
CA MET A 54 6.12 -12.45 -1.68
C MET A 54 5.76 -13.65 -0.80
N THR A 55 5.70 -14.86 -1.37
CA THR A 55 5.39 -16.09 -0.62
C THR A 55 6.42 -16.34 0.48
N HIS A 56 7.71 -16.14 0.17
CA HIS A 56 8.77 -16.29 1.15
C HIS A 56 8.64 -15.27 2.30
N LEU A 57 8.44 -13.99 1.96
CA LEU A 57 8.24 -12.93 2.95
C LEU A 57 7.01 -13.18 3.84
N LEU A 58 5.88 -13.57 3.25
CA LEU A 58 4.65 -13.88 4.00
C LEU A 58 4.83 -15.09 4.91
N ALA A 59 5.58 -16.11 4.48
CA ALA A 59 5.87 -17.28 5.31
C ALA A 59 6.70 -16.90 6.54
N GLU A 60 7.73 -16.08 6.38
CA GLU A 60 8.53 -15.56 7.51
C GLU A 60 7.71 -14.65 8.43
N PHE A 61 6.88 -13.78 7.86
CA PHE A 61 5.98 -12.90 8.60
C PHE A 61 5.01 -13.70 9.47
N HIS A 62 4.30 -14.66 8.88
CA HIS A 62 3.37 -15.51 9.62
C HIS A 62 4.07 -16.33 10.69
N ARG A 63 5.27 -16.88 10.42
CA ARG A 63 6.03 -17.61 11.44
C ARG A 63 6.44 -16.72 12.62
N THR A 64 6.89 -15.50 12.34
CA THR A 64 7.34 -14.54 13.36
C THR A 64 6.19 -14.12 14.28
N TYR A 65 5.01 -13.90 13.71
CA TYR A 65 3.83 -13.37 14.41
C TYR A 65 2.75 -14.42 14.70
N ALA A 66 3.04 -15.71 14.49
CA ALA A 66 2.11 -16.83 14.70
C ALA A 66 1.60 -16.93 16.15
N HIS A 67 2.35 -16.38 17.10
CA HIS A 67 2.01 -16.39 18.52
C HIS A 67 0.88 -15.40 18.88
N LEU A 68 0.52 -14.50 17.96
CA LEU A 68 -0.60 -13.59 18.16
C LEU A 68 -1.90 -14.31 17.77
N GLY A 69 -3.00 -14.03 18.47
CA GLY A 69 -4.33 -14.59 18.15
C GLY A 69 -5.03 -13.76 17.07
N TRP A 70 -4.75 -14.00 15.81
CA TRP A 70 -5.25 -13.16 14.72
C TRP A 70 -6.75 -13.39 14.54
N PRO A 71 -7.58 -12.33 14.59
CA PRO A 71 -8.98 -12.47 14.23
C PRO A 71 -9.12 -12.64 12.72
N VAL A 72 -10.29 -13.13 12.29
CA VAL A 72 -10.68 -13.07 10.88
C VAL A 72 -11.13 -11.65 10.58
N TYR A 73 -10.41 -10.96 9.69
CA TYR A 73 -10.77 -9.63 9.23
C TYR A 73 -11.75 -9.71 8.06
N ARG A 74 -12.85 -8.96 8.14
CA ARG A 74 -13.74 -8.73 7.00
C ARG A 74 -13.39 -7.37 6.40
N VAL A 75 -12.86 -7.39 5.18
CA VAL A 75 -12.55 -6.18 4.41
C VAL A 75 -13.67 -5.95 3.42
N VAL A 76 -14.16 -4.71 3.34
CA VAL A 76 -15.18 -4.29 2.39
C VAL A 76 -14.59 -3.16 1.54
N PRO A 77 -14.69 -3.22 0.20
CA PRO A 77 -14.32 -2.10 -0.65
C PRO A 77 -15.19 -0.90 -0.29
N SER A 78 -14.57 0.25 -0.04
CA SER A 78 -15.29 1.44 0.36
C SER A 78 -14.76 2.69 -0.31
N ARG A 79 -15.62 3.69 -0.46
CA ARG A 79 -15.25 5.05 -0.86
C ARG A 79 -15.56 6.03 0.27
N VAL A 80 -14.79 7.11 0.32
CA VAL A 80 -15.07 8.23 1.24
C VAL A 80 -16.15 9.10 0.60
N GLU A 81 -17.25 9.32 1.30
CA GLU A 81 -18.37 10.13 0.86
C GLU A 81 -18.86 11.04 2.00
N ARG A 82 -19.44 12.20 1.68
CA ARG A 82 -20.01 13.10 2.69
C ARG A 82 -21.32 12.53 3.23
N LEU A 83 -21.57 12.71 4.53
CA LEU A 83 -22.79 12.19 5.17
C LEU A 83 -24.07 12.69 4.51
N VAL A 84 -24.09 13.97 4.12
CA VAL A 84 -25.27 14.59 3.49
C VAL A 84 -25.56 14.10 2.08
N ASP A 85 -24.60 13.44 1.43
CA ASP A 85 -24.74 12.90 0.08
C ASP A 85 -25.18 11.42 0.12
N LEU A 86 -25.37 10.85 1.32
CA LEU A 86 -25.78 9.46 1.53
C LEU A 86 -27.30 9.32 1.55
N ASP A 87 -27.79 8.21 1.00
CA ASP A 87 -29.17 7.78 1.19
C ASP A 87 -29.39 7.13 2.57
N GLU A 88 -30.65 6.87 2.93
CA GLU A 88 -31.03 6.32 4.23
C GLU A 88 -30.39 4.95 4.52
N ASP A 89 -30.28 4.08 3.50
CA ASP A 89 -29.68 2.76 3.62
C ASP A 89 -28.18 2.86 3.88
N GLN A 90 -27.49 3.75 3.15
CA GLN A 90 -26.06 4.03 3.32
C GLN A 90 -25.77 4.68 4.67
N LEU A 91 -26.61 5.61 5.13
CA LEU A 91 -26.51 6.21 6.45
C LEU A 91 -26.63 5.14 7.54
N ALA A 92 -27.64 4.27 7.44
CA ALA A 92 -27.84 3.18 8.38
C ALA A 92 -26.63 2.22 8.43
N GLU A 93 -26.01 1.94 7.28
CA GLU A 93 -24.80 1.12 7.18
C GLU A 93 -23.63 1.73 7.97
N VAL A 94 -23.44 3.05 7.87
CA VAL A 94 -22.38 3.77 8.60
C VAL A 94 -22.78 4.13 10.04
N GLY A 95 -23.95 3.69 10.49
CA GLY A 95 -24.45 3.90 11.85
C GLY A 95 -24.95 5.32 12.09
N VAL A 96 -25.42 5.99 11.05
CA VAL A 96 -26.05 7.31 11.09
C VAL A 96 -27.52 7.18 10.73
N ILE A 97 -28.37 7.97 11.38
CA ILE A 97 -29.81 8.02 11.12
C ILE A 97 -30.14 9.46 10.77
N MET A 98 -30.89 9.65 9.70
CA MET A 98 -31.47 10.92 9.31
C MET A 98 -32.93 10.94 9.75
N GLU A 99 -33.31 11.96 10.53
CA GLU A 99 -34.68 12.14 10.99
C GLU A 99 -35.11 13.60 10.84
N ILE A 100 -36.42 13.84 10.86
CA ILE A 100 -37.00 15.17 10.92
C ILE A 100 -37.34 15.42 12.40
N ASP A 101 -36.83 16.51 12.98
CA ASP A 101 -37.13 16.86 14.35
C ASP A 101 -38.51 17.51 14.52
N GLY A 102 -38.87 17.86 15.76
CA GLY A 102 -40.18 18.45 16.07
C GLY A 102 -40.44 19.81 15.44
N ASP A 103 -39.39 20.49 14.96
CA ASP A 103 -39.47 21.79 14.29
C ASP A 103 -39.55 21.64 12.76
N GLY A 104 -39.43 20.42 12.25
CA GLY A 104 -39.44 20.12 10.82
C GLY A 104 -38.06 20.17 10.17
N ASP A 105 -37.00 20.33 10.96
CA ASP A 105 -35.63 20.40 10.47
C ASP A 105 -35.02 19.00 10.33
N LEU A 106 -34.17 18.84 9.32
CA LEU A 106 -33.49 17.58 9.04
C LEU A 106 -32.25 17.46 9.93
N VAL A 107 -32.17 16.39 10.72
CA VAL A 107 -31.12 16.18 11.70
C VAL A 107 -30.49 14.80 11.52
N TYR A 108 -29.17 14.76 11.68
CA TYR A 108 -28.39 13.53 11.61
C TYR A 108 -28.02 13.10 13.02
N ARG A 109 -28.16 11.82 13.32
CA ARG A 109 -27.80 11.23 14.61
C ARG A 109 -26.90 10.03 14.42
N ASP A 110 -25.98 9.83 15.35
CA ASP A 110 -25.26 8.57 15.44
C ASP A 110 -26.17 7.44 15.97
N ARG A 111 -25.64 6.21 15.96
CA ARG A 111 -26.34 5.03 16.47
C ARG A 111 -26.72 5.11 17.95
N ALA A 112 -26.07 5.99 18.73
CA ALA A 112 -26.42 6.24 20.13
C ALA A 112 -27.50 7.33 20.29
N GLY A 113 -28.02 7.88 19.18
CA GLY A 113 -29.02 8.94 19.16
C GLY A 113 -28.45 10.35 19.38
N LYS A 114 -27.12 10.50 19.41
CA LYS A 114 -26.48 11.82 19.58
C LYS A 114 -26.53 12.58 18.26
N ARG A 115 -26.97 13.84 18.32
CA ARG A 115 -27.02 14.76 17.18
C ARG A 115 -25.62 15.04 16.65
N ILE A 116 -25.49 15.01 15.33
CA ILE A 116 -24.30 15.38 14.58
C ILE A 116 -24.44 16.85 14.18
N GLU A 117 -23.63 17.72 14.79
CA GLU A 117 -23.76 19.19 14.66
C GLU A 117 -23.35 19.74 13.28
N ASN A 118 -22.41 19.08 12.59
CA ASN A 118 -21.93 19.51 11.27
C ASN A 118 -21.87 18.30 10.32
N PRO A 119 -23.02 17.83 9.82
CA PRO A 119 -23.05 16.69 8.90
C PRO A 119 -22.40 17.01 7.56
N ASP A 120 -22.46 18.26 7.09
CA ASP A 120 -21.87 18.71 5.81
C ASP A 120 -20.35 18.56 5.73
N GLY A 121 -19.68 18.75 6.87
CA GLY A 121 -18.22 18.63 7.01
C GLY A 121 -17.75 17.23 7.37
N GLN A 122 -18.66 16.27 7.56
CA GLN A 122 -18.32 14.90 7.93
C GLN A 122 -18.40 13.95 6.75
N THR A 123 -17.49 12.98 6.76
CA THR A 123 -17.41 11.93 5.74
C THR A 123 -17.43 10.57 6.40
N ALA A 124 -17.93 9.58 5.68
CA ALA A 124 -17.95 8.19 6.08
C ALA A 124 -17.43 7.29 4.95
N LEU A 125 -16.99 6.08 5.33
CA LEU A 125 -16.66 5.03 4.39
C LEU A 125 -17.94 4.28 4.04
N VAL A 126 -18.30 4.31 2.76
CA VAL A 126 -19.51 3.63 2.25
C VAL A 126 -19.07 2.46 1.40
N SER A 127 -19.71 1.30 1.59
CA SER A 127 -19.46 0.13 0.76
C SER A 127 -19.70 0.40 -0.72
N VAL A 128 -18.82 -0.13 -1.56
CA VAL A 128 -18.95 -0.08 -3.01
C VAL A 128 -18.75 -1.47 -3.61
N LEU A 129 -19.25 -1.65 -4.83
CA LEU A 129 -18.90 -2.81 -5.62
C LEU A 129 -17.40 -2.79 -5.90
N ASP A 130 -16.73 -3.94 -5.72
CA ASP A 130 -15.31 -4.07 -6.00
C ASP A 130 -15.03 -3.75 -7.49
N PRO A 131 -14.30 -2.66 -7.79
CA PRO A 131 -14.02 -2.26 -9.16
C PRO A 131 -12.89 -3.09 -9.79
N ILE A 132 -12.29 -4.05 -9.06
CA ILE A 132 -11.22 -4.94 -9.53
C ILE A 132 -11.80 -6.33 -9.80
N PRO A 133 -12.64 -6.51 -10.85
CA PRO A 133 -13.13 -7.82 -11.24
C PRO A 133 -11.97 -8.75 -11.60
N ALA A 134 -12.22 -10.05 -11.52
CA ALA A 134 -11.30 -11.10 -11.96
C ALA A 134 -10.78 -10.90 -13.41
N ALA A 135 -11.48 -10.11 -14.24
CA ALA A 135 -11.05 -9.72 -15.58
C ALA A 135 -9.72 -8.92 -15.62
N TYR A 136 -9.32 -8.28 -14.52
CA TYR A 136 -8.02 -7.59 -14.40
C TYR A 136 -6.85 -8.53 -14.06
N ALA A 137 -7.05 -9.85 -14.02
CA ALA A 137 -5.97 -10.83 -13.86
C ALA A 137 -4.86 -10.75 -14.94
N ASN A 138 -5.11 -10.01 -16.04
CA ASN A 138 -4.12 -9.72 -17.08
C ASN A 138 -3.64 -8.25 -17.10
N ALA A 139 -3.87 -7.47 -16.03
CA ALA A 139 -3.55 -6.03 -15.97
C ALA A 139 -2.06 -5.72 -16.15
N THR A 140 -1.17 -6.69 -15.95
CA THR A 140 0.26 -6.63 -16.26
C THR A 140 0.56 -6.36 -17.74
N GLN A 141 -0.42 -6.44 -18.65
CA GLN A 141 -0.27 -6.07 -20.06
C GLN A 141 -0.38 -4.56 -20.34
N ARG A 142 -0.95 -3.76 -19.42
CA ARG A 142 -1.14 -2.30 -19.59
C ARG A 142 -0.29 -1.44 -18.65
N THR A 143 0.45 -2.05 -17.72
CA THR A 143 1.39 -1.32 -16.87
C THR A 143 2.71 -1.14 -17.64
N PRO A 144 3.24 0.09 -17.81
CA PRO A 144 4.60 0.26 -18.30
C PRO A 144 5.55 -0.54 -17.39
N PRO A 145 6.61 -1.17 -17.92
CA PRO A 145 7.52 -1.99 -17.14
C PRO A 145 8.39 -1.09 -16.24
N ASN A 146 7.82 -0.57 -15.15
CA ASN A 146 8.58 -0.02 -14.06
C ASN A 146 8.98 -1.19 -13.16
N GLY A 147 10.03 -1.88 -13.58
CA GLY A 147 10.76 -2.78 -12.70
C GLY A 147 11.23 -1.99 -11.48
N PHE A 148 11.23 -2.64 -10.31
CA PHE A 148 12.02 -2.18 -9.18
C PHE A 148 13.45 -1.87 -9.68
N PRO A 149 14.08 -0.74 -9.29
CA PRO A 149 15.47 -0.51 -9.63
C PRO A 149 16.28 -1.68 -9.07
N GLN A 150 16.71 -2.57 -9.96
CA GLN A 150 17.65 -3.62 -9.59
C GLN A 150 18.92 -2.90 -9.16
N PRO A 151 19.50 -3.21 -7.99
CA PRO A 151 20.85 -2.78 -7.70
C PRO A 151 21.74 -3.31 -8.83
N GLN A 152 22.28 -2.38 -9.62
CA GLN A 152 23.23 -2.69 -10.69
C GLN A 152 24.48 -3.23 -10.03
N PHE A 153 24.56 -4.54 -9.85
CA PHE A 153 25.84 -5.18 -9.58
C PHE A 153 26.71 -5.00 -10.83
N PRO A 154 27.93 -4.45 -10.70
CA PRO A 154 28.81 -4.35 -11.85
C PRO A 154 29.04 -5.76 -12.42
N PRO A 155 29.07 -5.92 -13.76
CA PRO A 155 29.25 -7.22 -14.36
C PRO A 155 30.56 -7.82 -13.85
N SER A 156 30.44 -8.96 -13.16
CA SER A 156 31.56 -9.82 -12.81
C SER A 156 32.04 -10.53 -14.07
N GLY A 157 32.54 -9.76 -15.03
CA GLY A 157 33.34 -10.28 -16.12
C GLY A 157 34.76 -10.55 -15.62
N PRO A 158 35.46 -11.57 -16.16
CA PRO A 158 36.86 -11.76 -15.84
C PRO A 158 37.64 -10.49 -16.21
N LEU A 159 38.36 -9.94 -15.22
CA LEU A 159 39.28 -8.81 -15.41
C LEU A 159 40.22 -9.15 -16.58
N GLN A 160 40.11 -8.39 -17.66
CA GLN A 160 41.11 -8.38 -18.73
C GLN A 160 42.42 -7.89 -18.10
N VAL A 161 43.34 -8.81 -17.82
CA VAL A 161 44.69 -8.46 -17.36
C VAL A 161 45.39 -7.77 -18.54
N GLN A 162 45.43 -6.45 -18.50
CA GLN A 162 46.14 -5.66 -19.49
C GLN A 162 47.65 -5.85 -19.26
N ALA A 163 48.36 -6.37 -20.26
CA ALA A 163 49.80 -6.59 -20.18
C ALA A 163 50.56 -5.26 -19.97
N PRO A 164 51.64 -5.24 -19.18
CA PRO A 164 52.38 -4.02 -18.89
C PRO A 164 53.05 -3.45 -20.15
N PRO A 165 53.14 -2.11 -20.30
CA PRO A 165 53.78 -1.49 -21.44
C PRO A 165 55.30 -1.72 -21.40
N SER A 166 55.85 -2.25 -22.49
CA SER A 166 57.30 -2.34 -22.73
C SER A 166 57.86 -0.97 -23.08
N TRP A 167 58.80 -0.47 -22.28
CA TRP A 167 59.54 0.76 -22.59
C TRP A 167 60.64 0.47 -23.63
N PRO A 168 60.85 1.34 -24.64
CA PRO A 168 62.02 1.25 -25.51
C PRO A 168 63.29 1.67 -24.77
N ALA A 169 64.42 1.09 -25.21
CA ALA A 169 65.77 1.24 -24.65
C ALA A 169 66.35 2.66 -24.75
#